data_AF-A0A2J6WY75-F1
#
_entry.id   AF-A0A2J6WY75-F1
#
_cell.length_a   1.000
_cell.length_b   1.000
_cell.length_c   1.000
_cell.angle_alpha   90.00
_cell.angle_beta   90.00
_cell.angle_gamma   90.00
#
_symmetry.space_group_name_H-M   'P 1'
#
loop_
_entity.id
_entity.type
_entity.pdbx_description
1 polymer ?
#
loop_
_entity_poly.entity_id
_entity_poly.type
_entity_poly.pdbx_seq_one_letter_code
_entity_poly.pdbx_strand_id
1 'polypeptide(L)'
;MIKNNVANILTLIRLILVPAFIIAIWYNKPLTALVLFTFAGLTDAVDGYIARKFNQITLLGKILDPIADKTLLVSAFLFIFNSQLSIKFPFWFVVLVISRDVYILAGSVLIYLVKGSIKVNPTVFGKATTFFQIATVIYILLANINLNLYNDFVYYGLIGITFLFMVLSTMTYTYYGFKQLGMVK
;
A
#
# COMPACT_ATOMS: atom_id res chain seq x y z
N MET A 1 14.14 7.85 27.14
CA MET A 1 13.95 6.45 27.58
C MET A 1 13.00 5.79 26.57
N ILE A 2 13.53 4.94 25.70
CA ILE A 2 12.79 4.29 24.61
C ILE A 2 11.81 3.31 25.27
N LYS A 3 10.54 3.72 25.45
CA LYS A 3 9.49 2.80 25.88
C LYS A 3 9.29 1.84 24.72
N ASN A 4 9.78 0.60 24.88
CA ASN A 4 9.65 -0.47 23.88
C ASN A 4 8.17 -0.71 23.60
N ASN A 5 7.68 0.00 22.59
CA ASN A 5 6.32 -0.12 22.09
C ASN A 5 6.30 -1.32 21.17
N VAL A 6 5.42 -2.28 21.46
CA VAL A 6 5.18 -3.46 20.63
C VAL A 6 4.92 -3.05 19.16
N ALA A 7 4.24 -1.93 18.95
CA ALA A 7 4.01 -1.34 17.62
C ALA A 7 5.30 -0.93 16.88
N ASN A 8 6.30 -0.36 17.56
CA ASN A 8 7.56 0.03 16.91
C ASN A 8 8.40 -1.18 16.51
N ILE A 9 8.33 -2.27 17.29
CA ILE A 9 9.02 -3.51 16.95
C ILE A 9 8.36 -4.16 15.74
N LEU A 10 7.02 -4.19 15.70
CA LEU A 10 6.25 -4.73 14.57
C LEU A 10 6.53 -3.99 13.26
N THR A 11 6.61 -2.66 13.31
CA THR A 11 6.94 -1.85 12.12
C THR A 11 8.38 -2.02 11.66
N LEU A 12 9.32 -2.17 12.59
CA LEU A 12 10.71 -2.53 12.26
C LEU A 12 10.80 -3.91 11.60
N ILE A 13 10.08 -4.90 12.14
CA ILE A 13 9.98 -6.25 11.56
C ILE A 13 9.43 -6.15 10.14
N ARG A 14 8.37 -5.38 9.91
CA ARG A 14 7.81 -5.17 8.56
C ARG A 14 8.83 -4.60 7.59
N LEU A 15 9.60 -3.60 8.03
CA LEU A 15 10.63 -2.99 7.20
C LEU A 15 11.75 -3.98 6.83
N ILE A 16 12.04 -4.96 7.70
CA ILE A 16 12.95 -6.08 7.44
C ILE A 16 12.30 -7.16 6.55
N LEU A 17 10.98 -7.35 6.62
CA LEU A 17 10.25 -8.29 5.77
C LEU A 17 10.18 -7.83 4.31
N VAL A 18 10.19 -6.52 4.03
CA VAL A 18 10.20 -5.97 2.67
C VAL A 18 11.38 -6.49 1.82
N PRO A 19 12.66 -6.37 2.24
CA PRO A 19 13.77 -6.91 1.46
C PRO A 19 13.71 -8.44 1.35
N ALA A 20 13.25 -9.16 2.38
CA ALA A 20 13.04 -10.61 2.28
C ALA A 20 11.99 -10.97 1.21
N PHE A 21 10.90 -10.20 1.15
CA PHE A 21 9.87 -10.34 0.11
C PHE A 21 10.45 -10.07 -1.28
N ILE A 22 11.22 -9.00 -1.44
CA ILE A 22 11.89 -8.65 -2.71
C ILE A 22 12.81 -9.79 -3.17
N ILE A 23 13.61 -10.34 -2.26
CA ILE A 23 14.50 -11.48 -2.53
C ILE A 23 13.67 -12.70 -2.98
N ALA A 24 12.55 -13.00 -2.30
CA ALA A 24 11.70 -14.12 -2.67
C ALA A 24 11.12 -13.98 -4.10
N ILE A 25 10.70 -12.77 -4.48
CA ILE A 25 10.24 -12.47 -5.84
C ILE A 25 11.38 -12.62 -6.85
N TRP A 26 12.57 -12.10 -6.54
CA TRP A 26 13.73 -12.16 -7.41
C TRP A 26 14.17 -13.59 -7.72
N TYR A 27 14.15 -14.48 -6.71
CA TYR A 27 14.47 -15.90 -6.86
C TYR A 27 13.28 -16.76 -7.30
N ASN A 28 12.22 -16.15 -7.83
CA ASN A 28 11.05 -16.84 -8.38
C ASN A 28 10.39 -17.81 -7.37
N LYS A 29 10.26 -17.40 -6.10
CA LYS A 29 9.61 -18.15 -5.02
C LYS A 29 8.28 -17.50 -4.61
N PRO A 30 7.21 -17.65 -5.42
CA PRO A 30 5.94 -16.95 -5.20
C PRO A 30 5.25 -17.37 -3.90
N LEU A 31 5.39 -18.63 -3.45
CA LEU A 31 4.84 -19.07 -2.16
C LEU A 31 5.50 -18.35 -0.98
N THR A 32 6.84 -18.27 -0.98
CA THR A 32 7.57 -17.54 0.06
C THR A 32 7.22 -16.06 0.05
N ALA A 33 7.12 -15.45 -1.15
CA ALA A 33 6.70 -14.07 -1.29
C ALA A 33 5.27 -13.84 -0.77
N LEU A 34 4.32 -14.74 -1.06
CA LEU A 34 2.94 -14.66 -0.56
C LEU A 34 2.90 -14.71 0.97
N VAL A 35 3.64 -15.64 1.58
CA VAL A 35 3.70 -15.78 3.05
C VAL A 35 4.29 -14.51 3.67
N LEU A 36 5.41 -14.01 3.14
CA LEU A 36 6.06 -12.80 3.65
C LEU A 36 5.17 -11.57 3.50
N PHE A 37 4.53 -11.39 2.34
CA PHE A 37 3.63 -10.27 2.07
C PHE A 37 2.40 -10.30 2.98
N THR A 38 1.76 -11.47 3.12
CA THR A 38 0.58 -11.65 3.96
C THR A 38 0.94 -11.45 5.44
N PHE A 39 2.05 -12.01 5.89
CA PHE A 39 2.51 -11.85 7.28
C PHE A 39 2.83 -10.38 7.58
N ALA A 40 3.54 -9.69 6.68
CA ALA A 40 3.83 -8.26 6.81
C ALA A 40 2.55 -7.41 6.87
N GLY A 41 1.57 -7.68 6.00
CA GLY A 41 0.27 -6.97 6.02
C GLY A 41 -0.56 -7.27 7.27
N LEU A 42 -0.55 -8.51 7.77
CA LEU A 42 -1.25 -8.86 9.01
C LEU A 42 -0.61 -8.21 10.24
N THR A 43 0.72 -8.09 10.27
CA THR A 43 1.39 -7.38 11.37
C THR A 43 0.95 -5.91 11.47
N ASP A 44 0.63 -5.25 10.35
CA ASP A 44 0.05 -3.90 10.32
C ASP A 44 -1.36 -3.81 10.89
N ALA A 45 -2.22 -4.71 10.47
CA ALA A 45 -3.58 -4.72 10.99
C ALA A 45 -3.58 -4.91 12.52
N VAL A 46 -2.66 -5.74 13.01
CA VAL A 46 -2.52 -6.04 14.44
C VAL A 46 -1.87 -4.90 15.21
N ASP A 47 -0.76 -4.31 14.74
CA ASP A 47 -0.12 -3.18 15.45
C ASP A 47 -1.01 -1.94 15.49
N GLY A 48 -1.72 -1.62 14.40
CA GLY A 48 -2.67 -0.53 14.35
C GLY A 48 -3.86 -0.74 15.28
N TYR A 49 -4.26 -2.00 15.53
CA TYR A 49 -5.29 -2.32 16.52
C TYR A 49 -4.77 -2.21 17.96
N ILE A 50 -3.58 -2.77 18.25
CA ILE A 50 -2.94 -2.71 19.57
C ILE A 50 -2.63 -1.26 19.97
N ALA A 51 -2.04 -0.47 19.06
CA ALA A 51 -1.71 0.93 19.32
C ALA A 51 -2.94 1.77 19.69
N ARG A 52 -4.08 1.53 19.02
CA ARG A 52 -5.38 2.17 19.31
C ARG A 52 -5.97 1.70 20.63
N LYS A 53 -5.89 0.41 20.94
CA LYS A 53 -6.47 -0.15 22.16
C LYS A 53 -5.70 0.21 23.42
N PHE A 54 -4.37 0.33 23.33
CA PHE A 54 -3.50 0.61 24.48
C PHE A 54 -3.00 2.05 24.57
N ASN A 55 -3.49 2.97 23.71
CA ASN A 55 -3.04 4.37 23.62
C ASN A 55 -1.51 4.51 23.51
N GLN A 56 -0.87 3.53 22.86
CA GLN A 56 0.58 3.45 22.69
C GLN A 56 1.01 4.10 21.36
N ILE A 57 0.56 5.32 21.10
CA ILE A 57 0.91 6.03 19.86
C ILE A 57 2.20 6.81 20.11
N THR A 58 3.29 6.44 19.42
CA THR A 58 4.55 7.22 19.45
C THR A 58 4.68 8.08 18.20
N LEU A 59 5.42 9.19 18.32
CA LEU A 59 5.73 10.07 17.18
C LEU A 59 6.50 9.30 16.08
N LEU A 60 7.42 8.42 16.49
CA LEU A 60 8.21 7.59 15.58
C LEU A 60 7.34 6.58 14.83
N GLY A 61 6.50 5.80 15.54
CA GLY A 61 5.57 4.86 14.90
C GLY A 61 4.65 5.56 13.91
N LYS A 62 4.06 6.70 14.30
CA LYS A 62 3.17 7.47 13.41
C LYS A 62 3.82 7.89 12.07
N ILE A 63 5.14 8.04 12.02
CA ILE A 63 5.88 8.34 10.79
C ILE A 63 6.33 7.05 10.09
N LEU A 64 6.76 6.04 10.84
CA LEU A 64 7.26 4.77 10.30
C LEU A 64 6.15 3.89 9.71
N ASP A 65 4.96 3.83 10.31
CA ASP A 65 3.87 2.95 9.85
C ASP A 65 3.46 3.27 8.40
N PRO A 66 3.17 4.53 8.03
CA PRO A 66 2.80 4.86 6.64
C PRO A 66 3.94 4.65 5.64
N ILE A 67 5.21 4.76 6.09
CA ILE A 67 6.37 4.49 5.24
C ILE A 67 6.49 2.99 5.00
N ALA A 68 6.42 2.17 6.04
CA ALA A 68 6.54 0.72 5.96
C ALA A 68 5.41 0.09 5.13
N ASP A 69 4.18 0.59 5.24
CA ASP A 69 3.07 0.14 4.42
C ASP A 69 3.26 0.46 2.94
N LYS A 70 3.64 1.71 2.64
CA LYS A 70 3.86 2.12 1.25
C LYS A 70 5.04 1.39 0.63
N THR A 71 6.13 1.16 1.37
CA THR A 71 7.29 0.45 0.82
C THR A 71 6.94 -1.00 0.48
N LEU A 72 6.13 -1.68 1.29
CA LEU A 72 5.68 -3.05 0.99
C LEU A 72 4.83 -3.09 -0.29
N LEU A 73 3.82 -2.23 -0.42
CA LEU A 73 2.97 -2.22 -1.62
C LEU A 73 3.75 -1.78 -2.88
N VAL A 74 4.52 -0.71 -2.80
CA VAL A 74 5.30 -0.19 -3.94
C VAL A 74 6.34 -1.23 -4.38
N SER A 75 7.02 -1.89 -3.45
CA SER A 75 7.95 -2.97 -3.78
C SER A 75 7.23 -4.16 -4.43
N ALA A 76 6.04 -4.55 -3.95
CA ALA A 76 5.25 -5.59 -4.61
C ALA A 76 4.96 -5.25 -6.08
N PHE A 77 4.47 -4.05 -6.38
CA PHE A 77 4.20 -3.66 -7.77
C PHE A 77 5.45 -3.64 -8.64
N LEU A 78 6.54 -3.01 -8.18
CA LEU A 78 7.78 -2.86 -8.94
C LEU A 78 8.46 -4.20 -9.19
N PHE A 79 8.62 -5.02 -8.15
CA PHE A 79 9.37 -6.27 -8.26
C PHE A 79 8.56 -7.36 -8.93
N ILE A 80 7.24 -7.47 -8.73
CA ILE A 80 6.43 -8.44 -9.50
C ILE A 80 6.49 -8.08 -10.99
N PHE A 81 6.38 -6.80 -11.36
CA PHE A 81 6.53 -6.35 -12.75
C PHE A 81 7.89 -6.69 -13.37
N ASN A 82 8.98 -6.49 -12.62
CA ASN A 82 10.34 -6.74 -13.12
C ASN A 82 10.88 -8.16 -12.86
N SER A 83 10.09 -9.04 -12.24
CA SER A 83 10.51 -10.40 -11.89
C SER A 83 10.52 -11.35 -13.09
N GLN A 84 10.95 -12.58 -12.88
CA GLN A 84 10.82 -13.68 -13.85
C GLN A 84 9.51 -14.49 -13.68
N LEU A 85 8.56 -14.01 -12.87
CA LEU A 85 7.26 -14.66 -12.69
C LEU A 85 6.49 -14.74 -14.01
N SER A 86 5.66 -15.78 -14.18
CA SER A 86 4.86 -15.96 -15.39
C SER A 86 3.78 -14.89 -15.54
N ILE A 87 3.11 -14.57 -14.44
CA ILE A 87 2.02 -13.57 -14.40
C ILE A 87 2.55 -12.34 -13.69
N LYS A 88 2.48 -11.19 -14.36
CA LYS A 88 3.02 -9.91 -13.87
C LYS A 88 2.00 -8.80 -14.03
N PHE A 89 2.23 -7.69 -13.35
CA PHE A 89 1.46 -6.48 -13.59
C PHE A 89 1.80 -5.89 -14.98
N PRO A 90 0.84 -5.25 -15.65
CA PRO A 90 1.15 -4.50 -16.86
C PRO A 90 1.83 -3.18 -16.49
N PHE A 91 2.78 -2.74 -17.31
CA PHE A 91 3.59 -1.55 -17.03
C PHE A 91 2.75 -0.29 -16.73
N TRP A 92 1.72 -0.05 -17.54
CA TRP A 92 0.82 1.10 -17.38
C TRP A 92 0.16 1.13 -15.99
N PHE A 93 -0.19 -0.03 -15.43
CA PHE A 93 -0.83 -0.11 -14.12
C PHE A 93 0.14 0.23 -12.98
N VAL A 94 1.38 -0.27 -13.05
CA VAL A 94 2.43 0.05 -12.06
C VAL A 94 2.75 1.54 -12.05
N VAL A 95 2.93 2.13 -13.24
CA VAL A 95 3.18 3.58 -13.37
C VAL A 95 2.02 4.38 -12.79
N LEU A 96 0.77 4.00 -13.08
CA LEU A 96 -0.41 4.67 -12.55
C LEU A 96 -0.48 4.62 -11.03
N VAL A 97 -0.28 3.45 -10.42
CA VAL A 97 -0.32 3.31 -8.94
C VAL A 97 0.74 4.20 -8.28
N ILE A 98 1.98 4.17 -8.78
CA ILE A 98 3.08 4.96 -8.21
C ILE A 98 2.85 6.45 -8.44
N SER A 99 2.46 6.86 -9.66
CA SER A 99 2.21 8.26 -10.00
C SER A 99 1.10 8.87 -9.14
N ARG A 100 0.02 8.13 -8.90
CA ARG A 100 -1.08 8.54 -8.01
C ARG A 100 -0.61 8.75 -6.57
N ASP A 101 0.23 7.86 -6.07
CA ASP A 101 0.75 7.95 -4.71
C ASP A 101 1.68 9.15 -4.51
N VAL A 102 2.51 9.44 -5.52
CA VAL A 102 3.35 10.63 -5.58
C VAL A 102 2.48 11.89 -5.69
N TYR A 103 1.46 11.88 -6.54
CA TYR A 103 0.54 13.01 -6.73
C TYR A 103 -0.18 13.40 -5.43
N ILE A 104 -0.74 12.45 -4.69
CA ILE A 104 -1.43 12.72 -3.42
C ILE A 104 -0.45 13.24 -2.36
N LEU A 105 0.77 12.69 -2.33
CA LEU A 105 1.80 13.14 -1.39
C LEU A 105 2.25 14.57 -1.71
N ALA A 106 2.52 14.88 -2.98
CA ALA A 106 2.87 16.21 -3.44
C ALA A 106 1.76 17.23 -3.14
N GLY A 107 0.49 16.90 -3.44
CA GLY A 107 -0.65 17.74 -3.12
C GLY A 107 -0.79 17.99 -1.61
N SER A 108 -0.55 16.98 -0.79
CA SER A 108 -0.57 17.11 0.68
C SER A 108 0.54 18.05 1.17
N VAL A 109 1.76 17.94 0.63
CA VAL A 109 2.88 18.82 0.96
C VAL A 109 2.60 20.27 0.53
N LEU A 110 2.04 20.49 -0.66
CA LEU A 110 1.67 21.84 -1.12
C LEU A 110 0.65 22.50 -0.18
N ILE A 111 -0.38 21.77 0.24
CA ILE A 111 -1.38 22.28 1.20
C ILE A 111 -0.74 22.63 2.53
N TYR A 112 0.21 21.81 3.01
CA TYR A 112 0.95 22.10 4.23
C TYR A 112 1.76 23.38 4.14
N LEU A 113 2.49 23.58 3.03
CA LEU A 113 3.28 24.77 2.80
C LEU A 113 2.42 26.03 2.74
N VAL A 114 1.21 25.95 2.18
CA VAL A 114 0.30 27.09 2.03
C VAL A 114 -0.49 27.40 3.31
N LYS A 115 -1.00 26.39 4.02
CA LYS A 115 -1.90 26.56 5.17
C LYS A 115 -1.30 26.26 6.53
N GLY A 116 -0.06 25.77 6.60
CA GLY A 116 0.62 25.36 7.84
C GLY A 116 0.01 24.14 8.53
N SER A 117 -1.09 23.57 8.02
CA SER A 117 -1.76 22.40 8.58
C SER A 117 -2.47 21.59 7.50
N ILE A 118 -2.40 20.25 7.62
CA ILE A 118 -3.11 19.32 6.74
C ILE A 118 -4.13 18.55 7.56
N LYS A 119 -5.38 18.46 7.07
CA LYS A 119 -6.37 17.52 7.60
C LYS A 119 -6.60 16.44 6.55
N VAL A 120 -5.77 15.40 6.56
CA VAL A 120 -5.99 14.23 5.72
C VAL A 120 -6.97 13.30 6.41
N ASN A 121 -8.25 13.39 6.05
CA ASN A 121 -9.24 12.42 6.51
C ASN A 121 -9.22 11.18 5.60
N PRO A 122 -9.13 9.95 6.16
CA PRO A 122 -9.19 8.73 5.36
C PRO A 122 -10.55 8.63 4.65
N THR A 123 -10.53 8.53 3.32
CA THR A 123 -11.75 8.35 2.53
C THR A 123 -12.08 6.87 2.37
N VAL A 124 -13.36 6.53 2.26
CA VAL A 124 -13.82 5.15 2.00
C VAL A 124 -13.20 4.63 0.69
N PHE A 125 -13.17 5.47 -0.35
CA PHE A 125 -12.54 5.14 -1.63
C PHE A 125 -11.02 4.92 -1.52
N GLY A 126 -10.33 5.68 -0.67
CA GLY A 126 -8.91 5.46 -0.38
C GLY A 126 -8.65 4.08 0.23
N LYS A 127 -9.45 3.70 1.24
CA LYS A 127 -9.37 2.37 1.88
C LYS A 127 -9.74 1.23 0.93
N ALA A 128 -10.76 1.44 0.09
CA ALA A 128 -11.14 0.46 -0.92
C ALA A 128 -10.02 0.25 -1.96
N THR A 129 -9.36 1.33 -2.39
CA THR A 129 -8.22 1.25 -3.33
C THR A 129 -7.11 0.39 -2.76
N THR A 130 -6.69 0.62 -1.51
CA THR A 130 -5.62 -0.17 -0.87
C THR A 130 -6.04 -1.63 -0.68
N PHE A 131 -7.30 -1.88 -0.35
CA PHE A 131 -7.83 -3.23 -0.25
C PHE A 131 -7.74 -3.99 -1.58
N PHE A 132 -8.18 -3.37 -2.68
CA PHE A 132 -8.09 -3.99 -4.01
C PHE A 132 -6.65 -4.14 -4.50
N GLN A 133 -5.76 -3.21 -4.16
CA GLN A 133 -4.32 -3.35 -4.43
C GLN A 133 -3.73 -4.58 -3.73
N ILE A 134 -3.99 -4.74 -2.43
CA ILE A 134 -3.54 -5.91 -1.65
C ILE A 134 -4.14 -7.20 -2.24
N ALA A 135 -5.44 -7.21 -2.54
CA ALA A 135 -6.11 -8.36 -3.13
C ALA A 135 -5.52 -8.74 -4.49
N THR A 136 -5.19 -7.76 -5.33
CA THR A 136 -4.59 -7.99 -6.64
C THR A 136 -3.17 -8.56 -6.51
N VAL A 137 -2.35 -8.05 -5.59
CA VAL A 137 -1.02 -8.61 -5.32
C VAL A 137 -1.13 -10.06 -4.85
N ILE A 138 -2.02 -10.35 -3.88
CA ILE A 138 -2.25 -11.71 -3.38
C ILE A 138 -2.68 -12.64 -4.51
N TYR A 139 -3.62 -12.22 -5.35
CA TYR A 139 -4.10 -13.01 -6.48
C TYR A 139 -2.97 -13.35 -7.46
N ILE A 140 -2.15 -12.36 -7.86
CA ILE A 140 -1.03 -12.61 -8.78
C ILE A 140 -0.01 -13.56 -8.17
N LEU A 141 0.30 -13.43 -6.87
CA LEU A 141 1.20 -14.36 -6.20
C LEU A 141 0.62 -15.78 -6.17
N LEU A 142 -0.66 -15.94 -5.85
CA LEU A 142 -1.34 -17.24 -5.89
C LEU A 142 -1.34 -17.86 -7.29
N ALA A 143 -1.64 -17.07 -8.31
CA ALA A 143 -1.64 -17.54 -9.70
C ALA A 143 -0.24 -17.95 -10.18
N ASN A 144 0.83 -17.36 -9.63
CA ASN A 144 2.20 -17.80 -9.91
C ASN A 144 2.63 -19.03 -9.08
N ILE A 145 1.96 -19.36 -7.97
CA ILE A 145 2.20 -20.63 -7.25
C ILE A 145 1.63 -21.79 -8.04
N ASN A 146 0.42 -21.64 -8.56
CA ASN A 146 -0.25 -22.63 -9.38
C ASN A 146 -0.96 -21.93 -10.53
N LEU A 147 -0.41 -22.10 -11.75
CA LEU A 147 -0.94 -21.45 -12.96
C LEU A 147 -2.38 -21.85 -13.28
N ASN A 148 -2.87 -22.98 -12.76
CA ASN A 148 -4.28 -23.37 -12.92
C ASN A 148 -5.25 -22.45 -12.16
N LEU A 149 -4.75 -21.66 -11.19
CA LEU A 149 -5.54 -20.64 -10.50
C LEU A 149 -5.67 -19.34 -11.32
N TYR A 150 -4.89 -19.21 -12.40
CA TYR A 150 -4.97 -18.07 -13.29
C TYR A 150 -6.27 -18.10 -14.08
N ASN A 151 -6.95 -16.96 -14.10
CA ASN A 151 -8.17 -16.75 -14.86
C ASN A 151 -8.16 -15.31 -15.38
N ASP A 152 -8.22 -15.15 -16.70
CA ASP A 152 -8.19 -13.84 -17.36
C ASP A 152 -9.28 -12.90 -16.84
N PHE A 153 -10.50 -13.42 -16.66
CA PHE A 153 -11.62 -12.61 -16.18
C PHE A 153 -11.35 -12.06 -14.76
N VAL A 154 -10.79 -12.89 -13.87
CA VAL A 154 -10.43 -12.47 -12.51
C VAL A 154 -9.26 -11.48 -12.54
N TYR A 155 -8.23 -11.76 -13.34
CA TYR A 155 -7.05 -10.91 -13.47
C TYR A 155 -7.40 -9.50 -13.99
N TYR A 156 -8.06 -9.41 -15.15
CA TYR A 156 -8.47 -8.13 -15.73
C TYR A 156 -9.55 -7.45 -14.90
N GLY A 157 -10.45 -8.23 -14.27
CA GLY A 157 -11.46 -7.73 -13.34
C GLY A 157 -10.84 -7.03 -12.13
N LEU A 158 -9.86 -7.66 -11.46
CA LEU A 158 -9.17 -7.08 -10.31
C LEU A 158 -8.38 -5.82 -10.69
N ILE A 159 -7.66 -5.85 -11.81
CA ILE A 159 -6.93 -4.68 -12.32
C ILE A 159 -7.90 -3.54 -12.63
N GLY A 160 -9.01 -3.82 -13.33
CA GLY A 160 -10.02 -2.84 -13.69
C GLY A 160 -10.73 -2.23 -12.48
N ILE A 161 -11.12 -3.05 -11.50
CA ILE A 161 -11.74 -2.58 -10.26
C ILE A 161 -10.74 -1.74 -9.47
N THR A 162 -9.50 -2.20 -9.33
CA THR A 162 -8.45 -1.43 -8.62
C THR A 162 -8.22 -0.08 -9.29
N PHE A 163 -8.16 -0.05 -10.62
CA PHE A 163 -8.04 1.18 -11.39
C PHE A 163 -9.22 2.12 -11.17
N LEU A 164 -10.46 1.60 -11.23
CA LEU A 164 -11.67 2.39 -11.00
C LEU A 164 -11.65 3.04 -9.62
N PHE A 165 -11.40 2.26 -8.57
CA PHE A 165 -11.32 2.78 -7.20
C PHE A 165 -10.16 3.76 -7.03
N MET A 166 -9.04 3.53 -7.70
CA MET A 166 -7.90 4.45 -7.68
C MET A 166 -8.28 5.82 -8.29
N VAL A 167 -9.00 5.84 -9.41
CA VAL A 167 -9.49 7.07 -10.04
C VAL A 167 -10.47 7.79 -9.10
N LEU A 168 -11.47 7.10 -8.55
CA LEU A 168 -12.41 7.67 -7.58
C LEU A 168 -11.71 8.21 -6.34
N SER A 169 -10.73 7.48 -5.83
CA SER A 169 -9.92 7.92 -4.70
C SER A 169 -9.13 9.19 -5.04
N THR A 170 -8.51 9.25 -6.21
CA THR A 170 -7.74 10.43 -6.64
C THR A 170 -8.63 11.66 -6.79
N MET A 171 -9.82 11.50 -7.37
CA MET A 171 -10.81 12.57 -7.48
C MET A 171 -11.24 13.09 -6.10
N THR A 172 -11.54 12.18 -5.16
CA THR A 172 -11.97 12.57 -3.80
C THR A 172 -10.86 13.29 -3.03
N TYR A 173 -9.62 12.80 -3.07
CA TYR A 173 -8.49 13.47 -2.41
C TYR A 173 -8.21 14.85 -3.02
N THR A 174 -8.30 14.97 -4.35
CA THR A 174 -8.13 16.25 -5.04
C THR A 174 -9.22 17.25 -4.65
N TYR A 175 -10.49 16.79 -4.59
CA TYR A 175 -11.61 17.60 -4.14
C TYR A 175 -11.44 18.11 -2.70
N TYR A 176 -11.07 17.22 -1.77
CA TYR A 176 -10.80 17.62 -0.39
C TYR A 176 -9.60 18.56 -0.28
N GLY A 177 -8.57 18.37 -1.09
CA GLY A 177 -7.43 19.28 -1.17
C GLY A 177 -7.83 20.69 -1.60
N PHE A 178 -8.62 20.82 -2.66
CA PHE A 178 -9.13 22.11 -3.13
C PHE A 178 -10.09 22.77 -2.14
N LYS A 179 -10.97 21.99 -1.50
CA LYS A 179 -11.82 22.47 -0.41
C LYS A 179 -10.98 22.99 0.75
N GLN A 180 -9.90 22.30 1.10
CA GLN A 180 -8.99 22.76 2.14
C GLN A 180 -8.27 24.04 1.74
N LEU A 181 -7.94 24.25 0.47
CA LEU A 181 -7.38 25.52 -0.03
C LEU A 181 -8.40 26.67 -0.06
N GLY A 182 -9.70 26.40 0.10
CA GLY A 182 -10.76 27.41 0.01
C GLY A 182 -11.14 27.75 -1.43
N MET A 183 -10.71 26.93 -2.41
CA MET A 183 -11.02 27.11 -3.82
C MET A 183 -12.40 26.56 -4.20
N VAL A 184 -13.01 25.72 -3.34
CA VAL A 184 -14.31 25.06 -3.55
C VAL A 184 -15.11 25.10 -2.25
N LYS A 185 -16.42 25.39 -2.31
CA LYS A 185 -17.33 25.45 -1.15
C LYS A 185 -17.68 24.06 -0.61
#